data_AF-A0A382BZ98-F1
#
_entry.id   AF-A0A382BZ98-F1
#
_cell.length_a   1.000
_cell.length_b   1.000
_cell.length_c   1.000
_cell.angle_alpha   90.00
_cell.angle_beta   90.00
_cell.angle_gamma   90.00
#
_symmetry.space_group_name_H-M   'P 1'
#
loop_
_entity.id
_entity.type
_entity.pdbx_description
1 polymer ?
#
loop_
_entity_poly.entity_id
_entity_poly.type
_entity_poly.pdbx_seq_one_letter_code
_entity_poly.pdbx_strand_id
1 'polypeptide(L)'
;MSTSKTYTVAGVSTSNGKTKVRFANDYVSRFKILTKNGHTDVNIVELDSAMSKTDVCKFLQTNDKFQDEASQSAIAEFVVRNIRVSKPAKATKKAKAPVVEPVVDAPVEVETA
;
A
#
# COMPACT_ATOMS: atom_id res chain seq x y z
N MET A 1 14.74 -15.57 4.10
CA MET A 1 13.84 -14.40 4.15
C MET A 1 12.60 -14.79 4.93
N SER A 2 12.39 -14.26 6.14
CA SER A 2 11.17 -14.53 6.90
C SER A 2 10.01 -13.77 6.24
N THR A 3 9.12 -14.51 5.59
CA THR A 3 7.87 -14.03 4.98
C THR A 3 6.78 -13.71 6.01
N SER A 4 7.07 -13.96 7.29
CA SER A 4 6.13 -13.80 8.40
C SER A 4 5.96 -12.36 8.88
N LYS A 5 6.81 -11.43 8.42
CA LYS A 5 6.71 -10.01 8.80
C LYS A 5 5.63 -9.33 7.96
N THR A 6 4.68 -8.70 8.64
CA THR A 6 3.66 -7.85 8.05
C THR A 6 4.07 -6.39 8.09
N TYR A 7 3.54 -5.62 7.14
CA TYR A 7 3.83 -4.21 6.93
C TYR A 7 2.53 -3.44 6.79
N THR A 8 2.45 -2.28 7.43
CA THR A 8 1.30 -1.36 7.36
C THR A 8 1.55 -0.18 6.43
N VAL A 9 2.79 -0.01 5.95
CA VAL A 9 3.19 1.09 5.09
C VAL A 9 4.04 0.56 3.94
N ALA A 10 3.74 0.98 2.71
CA ALA A 10 4.46 0.52 1.54
C ALA A 10 4.47 1.52 0.40
N GLY A 11 5.41 1.35 -0.53
CA GLY A 11 5.46 2.16 -1.74
C GLY A 11 6.78 2.01 -2.48
N VAL A 12 7.16 3.03 -3.24
CA VAL A 12 8.39 3.07 -4.02
C VAL A 12 9.20 4.31 -3.72
N SER A 13 10.50 4.23 -3.97
CA SER A 13 11.38 5.40 -3.91
C SER A 13 12.54 5.18 -4.86
N THR A 14 13.04 6.26 -5.45
CA THR A 14 14.23 6.26 -6.29
C THR A 14 15.44 6.68 -5.48
N SER A 15 16.54 5.94 -5.61
CA SER A 15 17.84 6.31 -5.02
C SER A 15 18.94 5.97 -6.01
N ASN A 16 19.79 6.95 -6.31
CA ASN A 16 20.86 6.83 -7.30
C ASN A 16 20.36 6.27 -8.65
N GLY A 17 19.22 6.78 -9.13
CA GLY A 17 18.58 6.35 -10.38
C GLY A 17 17.94 4.96 -10.34
N LYS A 18 17.83 4.30 -9.18
CA LYS A 18 17.20 2.98 -9.03
C LYS A 18 15.95 3.08 -8.16
N THR A 19 14.79 2.84 -8.78
CA THR A 19 13.50 2.73 -8.09
C THR A 19 13.39 1.37 -7.41
N LYS A 20 13.01 1.37 -6.14
CA LYS A 20 12.85 0.14 -5.35
C LYS A 20 11.61 0.21 -4.48
N VAL A 21 10.97 -0.95 -4.30
CA VAL A 21 9.88 -1.12 -3.33
C VAL A 21 10.39 -0.96 -1.90
N ARG A 22 9.64 -0.22 -1.09
CA ARG A 22 9.89 0.04 0.33
C ARG A 22 8.74 -0.53 1.16
N PHE A 23 9.10 -1.12 2.29
CA PHE A 23 8.17 -1.67 3.26
C PHE A 23 8.52 -1.11 4.64
N ALA A 24 7.51 -0.67 5.38
CA ALA A 24 7.64 -0.07 6.70
C ALA A 24 6.39 -0.30 7.54
N ASN A 25 6.47 0.06 8.82
CA ASN A 25 5.33 0.02 9.75
C ASN A 25 4.93 1.42 10.25
N ASP A 26 5.73 2.43 9.93
CA ASP A 26 5.53 3.80 10.36
C ASP A 26 5.85 4.73 9.18
N TYR A 27 4.87 5.56 8.82
CA TYR A 27 4.93 6.41 7.64
C TYR A 27 5.94 7.53 7.81
N VAL A 28 5.84 8.27 8.91
CA VAL A 28 6.59 9.50 9.15
C VAL A 28 8.08 9.21 9.27
N SER A 29 8.47 8.20 10.05
CA SER A 29 9.87 7.80 10.20
C SER A 29 10.45 7.29 8.88
N ARG A 30 9.69 6.50 8.12
CA ARG A 30 10.17 5.95 6.85
C ARG A 30 10.37 7.06 5.82
N PHE A 31 9.40 7.96 5.71
CA PHE A 31 9.50 9.11 4.83
C PHE A 31 10.70 9.99 5.21
N LYS A 32 10.83 10.39 6.48
CA LYS A 32 11.97 11.18 7.00
C LYS A 32 13.32 10.56 6.67
N ILE A 33 13.50 9.25 6.88
CA ILE A 33 14.76 8.56 6.60
C ILE A 33 15.06 8.55 5.10
N LEU A 34 14.04 8.31 4.25
CA LEU A 34 14.22 8.30 2.79
C LEU A 34 14.60 9.70 2.28
N THR A 35 13.92 10.75 2.72
CA THR A 35 14.25 12.13 2.36
C THR A 35 15.63 12.53 2.87
N LYS A 36 15.97 12.19 4.12
CA LYS A 36 17.31 12.44 4.69
C LYS A 36 18.42 11.74 3.90
N ASN A 37 18.14 10.55 3.39
CA ASN A 37 19.07 9.77 2.57
C ASN A 37 19.08 10.22 1.10
N GLY A 38 18.42 11.32 0.73
CA GLY A 38 18.43 11.87 -0.62
C GLY A 38 17.67 11.03 -1.64
N HIS A 39 16.63 10.30 -1.22
CA HIS A 39 15.77 9.61 -2.17
C HIS A 39 14.88 10.61 -2.91
N THR A 40 14.71 10.37 -4.21
CA THR A 40 13.75 11.09 -5.06
C THR A 40 12.51 10.23 -5.29
N ASP A 41 11.41 10.84 -5.75
CA ASP A 41 10.16 10.15 -6.10
C ASP A 41 9.64 9.23 -4.98
N VAL A 42 9.62 9.77 -3.76
CA VAL A 42 9.23 9.03 -2.56
C VAL A 42 7.70 8.93 -2.50
N ASN A 43 7.15 7.91 -3.13
CA ASN A 43 5.72 7.59 -3.12
C ASN A 43 5.47 6.45 -2.13
N ILE A 44 4.92 6.78 -0.96
CA ILE A 44 4.59 5.81 0.08
C ILE A 44 3.14 6.04 0.49
N VAL A 45 2.43 4.95 0.77
CA VAL A 45 1.05 4.95 1.22
C VAL A 45 0.90 4.06 2.45
N GLU A 46 -0.08 4.41 3.28
CA GLU A 46 -0.54 3.54 4.36
C GLU A 46 -1.50 2.50 3.80
N LEU A 47 -1.41 1.28 4.35
CA LEU A 47 -2.25 0.16 4.00
C LEU A 47 -3.35 0.03 5.06
N ASP A 48 -4.56 -0.32 4.63
CA ASP A 48 -5.71 -0.49 5.55
C ASP A 48 -5.46 -1.56 6.63
N SER A 49 -4.55 -2.51 6.36
CA SER A 49 -4.19 -3.57 7.30
C SER A 49 -2.75 -4.04 7.06
N ALA A 50 -2.18 -4.67 8.10
CA ALA A 50 -0.83 -5.21 8.05
C ALA A 50 -0.75 -6.42 7.09
N MET A 51 -0.05 -6.26 5.97
CA MET A 51 0.02 -7.26 4.90
C MET A 51 1.42 -7.86 4.76
N SER A 52 1.50 -9.08 4.24
CA SER A 52 2.78 -9.71 3.89
C SER A 52 3.40 -9.02 2.66
N LYS A 53 4.71 -9.16 2.45
CA LYS A 53 5.39 -8.57 1.28
C LYS A 53 4.75 -8.98 -0.06
N THR A 54 4.27 -10.22 -0.16
CA THR A 54 3.59 -10.73 -1.36
C THR A 54 2.28 -10.01 -1.61
N ASP A 55 1.51 -9.73 -0.56
CA ASP A 55 0.20 -9.10 -0.69
C ASP A 55 0.34 -7.60 -0.93
N VAL A 56 1.31 -6.96 -0.28
CA VAL A 56 1.68 -5.57 -0.57
C VAL A 56 2.07 -5.38 -2.03
N CYS A 57 2.88 -6.27 -2.61
CA CYS A 57 3.25 -6.15 -4.03
C CYS A 57 2.03 -6.24 -4.96
N LYS A 58 1.04 -7.08 -4.64
CA LYS A 58 -0.21 -7.16 -5.41
C LYS A 58 -1.04 -5.89 -5.26
N PHE A 59 -1.14 -5.37 -4.04
CA PHE A 59 -1.84 -4.12 -3.77
C PHE A 59 -1.21 -2.94 -4.54
N LEU A 60 0.12 -2.82 -4.51
CA LEU A 60 0.83 -1.77 -5.23
C LEU A 60 0.69 -1.90 -6.76
N GLN A 61 0.64 -3.13 -7.30
CA GLN A 61 0.40 -3.35 -8.73
C GLN A 61 -0.97 -2.85 -9.18
N THR A 62 -1.99 -2.98 -8.35
CA THR A 62 -3.37 -2.58 -8.67
C THR A 62 -3.68 -1.11 -8.35
N ASN A 63 -2.78 -0.41 -7.67
CA ASN A 63 -3.04 0.94 -7.18
C ASN A 63 -2.66 1.97 -8.26
N ASP A 64 -3.56 2.91 -8.53
CA ASP A 64 -3.40 3.90 -9.61
C ASP A 64 -2.16 4.79 -9.43
N LYS A 65 -1.74 5.03 -8.18
CA LYS A 65 -0.57 5.86 -7.85
C LYS A 65 0.77 5.22 -8.20
N PHE A 66 0.78 3.95 -8.61
CA PHE A 66 1.99 3.17 -8.88
C PHE A 66 1.95 2.55 -10.29
N GLN A 67 1.17 3.10 -11.22
CA GLN A 67 1.08 2.62 -12.61
C GLN A 67 2.24 3.08 -13.50
N ASP A 68 3.10 3.97 -13.01
CA ASP A 68 4.28 4.39 -13.75
C ASP A 68 5.21 3.22 -14.05
N GLU A 69 5.89 3.26 -15.20
CA GLU A 69 6.79 2.20 -15.65
C GLU A 69 7.88 1.87 -14.62
N ALA A 70 8.47 2.88 -14.01
CA ALA A 70 9.50 2.73 -12.98
C ALA A 70 8.98 2.00 -11.73
N SER A 71 7.74 2.29 -11.33
CA SER A 71 7.07 1.67 -10.18
C SER A 71 6.76 0.20 -10.47
N GLN A 72 6.14 -0.09 -11.62
CA GLN A 72 5.79 -1.45 -12.02
C GLN A 72 7.02 -2.34 -12.21
N SER A 73 8.07 -1.79 -12.84
CA SER A 73 9.36 -2.49 -13.01
C SER A 73 10.00 -2.83 -11.67
N ALA A 74 10.04 -1.88 -10.71
CA ALA A 74 10.56 -2.12 -9.37
C ALA A 74 9.78 -3.19 -8.61
N ILE A 75 8.45 -3.22 -8.76
CA ILE A 75 7.59 -4.22 -8.12
C ILE A 75 7.84 -5.60 -8.74
N ALA A 76 7.85 -5.71 -10.07
CA ALA A 76 8.11 -6.95 -10.78
C ALA A 76 9.50 -7.52 -10.46
N GLU A 77 10.53 -6.68 -10.48
CA GLU A 77 11.90 -7.04 -10.12
C GLU A 77 11.97 -7.57 -8.68
N PHE A 78 11.27 -6.91 -7.74
CA PHE A 78 11.21 -7.37 -6.36
C PHE A 78 10.54 -8.75 -6.24
N VAL A 79 9.42 -8.96 -6.94
CA VAL A 79 8.67 -10.22 -6.92
C VAL A 79 9.55 -11.36 -7.47
N VAL A 80 10.14 -11.20 -8.64
CA VAL A 80 10.98 -12.23 -9.28
C VAL A 80 12.19 -12.60 -8.40
N ARG A 81 12.84 -11.60 -7.80
CA ARG A 81 14.05 -11.85 -6.99
C ARG A 81 13.77 -12.42 -5.60
N ASN A 82 12.67 -12.00 -4.96
CA ASN A 82 12.45 -12.26 -3.54
C ASN A 82 11.32 -13.27 -3.28
N ILE A 83 10.39 -13.43 -4.20
CA ILE A 83 9.30 -14.39 -4.11
C ILE A 83 9.69 -15.58 -4.97
N ARG A 84 10.50 -16.48 -4.40
CA ARG A 84 10.64 -17.83 -4.95
C ARG A 84 9.24 -18.42 -4.96
N VAL A 85 8.76 -18.81 -6.14
CA VAL A 85 7.39 -19.28 -6.38
C VAL A 85 7.16 -20.59 -5.64
N SER A 86 6.95 -20.53 -4.32
CA SER A 86 6.23 -21.58 -3.62
C SER A 86 4.77 -21.42 -4.04
N LYS A 87 4.30 -22.39 -4.83
CA LYS A 87 2.92 -22.67 -5.25
C LYS A 87 1.86 -21.92 -4.40
N PRO A 88 0.85 -21.27 -5.04
CA PRO A 88 -0.04 -20.34 -4.36
C PRO A 88 -0.81 -21.06 -3.24
N ALA A 89 -0.49 -20.74 -1.99
CA ALA A 89 -1.34 -21.09 -0.86
C ALA A 89 -2.48 -20.07 -0.79
N LYS A 90 -3.70 -20.58 -0.97
CA LYS A 90 -5.02 -19.96 -0.86
C LYS A 90 -5.08 -18.61 -0.13
N ALA A 91 -5.70 -17.65 -0.82
CA ALA A 91 -6.27 -16.43 -0.27
C ALA A 91 -7.13 -16.73 0.96
N THR A 92 -6.78 -16.12 2.10
CA THR A 92 -7.73 -15.87 3.18
C THR A 92 -8.21 -14.43 3.04
N LYS A 93 -9.34 -14.28 2.34
CA LYS A 93 -10.18 -13.08 2.45
C LYS A 93 -10.56 -12.92 3.92
N LYS A 94 -10.10 -11.85 4.57
CA LYS A 94 -10.85 -11.23 5.68
C LYS A 94 -11.18 -9.81 5.27
N ALA A 95 -12.29 -9.70 4.55
CA ALA A 95 -13.08 -8.49 4.51
C ALA A 95 -13.59 -8.20 5.93
N LYS A 96 -13.43 -6.96 6.39
CA LYS A 96 -14.42 -6.27 7.23
C LYS A 96 -14.39 -4.79 6.86
N ALA A 97 -15.20 -4.46 5.85
CA ALA A 97 -15.94 -3.21 5.88
C ALA A 97 -17.00 -3.33 7.00
N PRO A 98 -17.33 -2.23 7.69
CA PRO A 98 -18.69 -2.03 8.15
C PRO A 98 -19.29 -0.88 7.34
N VAL A 99 -20.17 -1.24 6.41
CA VAL A 99 -21.31 -0.39 6.07
C VAL A 99 -22.20 -0.38 7.29
N VAL A 100 -22.55 0.82 7.78
CA VAL A 100 -23.70 1.02 8.67
C VAL A 100 -24.55 2.13 8.04
N GLU A 101 -25.60 1.71 7.36
CA GLU A 101 -26.88 2.44 7.21
C GLU A 101 -27.92 1.56 7.95
N PRO A 102 -29.09 2.03 8.46
CA PRO A 102 -29.88 3.14 7.90
C PRO A 102 -30.82 3.93 8.88
N VAL A 103 -31.66 4.82 8.30
CA VAL A 103 -33.04 5.21 8.69
C VAL A 103 -33.29 6.34 9.74
N VAL A 104 -33.79 7.46 9.19
CA VAL A 104 -34.88 8.40 9.57
C VAL A 104 -35.01 8.99 10.99
N ASP A 105 -35.15 10.32 11.08
CA ASP A 105 -36.43 10.98 11.40
C ASP A 105 -36.37 12.49 11.04
N ALA A 106 -37.48 13.02 10.54
CA ALA A 106 -37.76 14.46 10.30
C ALA A 106 -38.02 15.16 11.67
N PRO A 107 -38.53 16.41 11.83
CA PRO A 107 -39.24 17.32 10.90
C PRO A 107 -38.88 18.83 11.06
N VAL A 108 -39.74 19.69 10.51
CA VAL A 108 -40.03 21.11 10.88
C VAL A 108 -39.41 22.17 9.94
N GLU A 109 -40.20 22.67 8.96
CA GLU A 109 -40.85 24.01 8.89
C GLU A 109 -39.85 25.15 8.56
N VAL A 110 -40.08 26.24 7.82
CA VAL A 110 -41.18 26.92 7.09
C VAL A 110 -40.49 28.10 6.35
N GLU A 111 -41.13 28.68 5.32
CA GLU A 111 -40.84 30.01 4.70
C GLU A 111 -39.53 30.12 3.89
N THR A 112 -39.37 30.85 2.77
CA THR A 112 -39.98 32.00 2.05
C THR A 112 -39.38 31.91 0.62
N ALA A 113 -39.86 32.48 -0.50
CA ALA A 113 -40.73 33.59 -0.87
C ALA A 113 -41.25 33.35 -2.30
#